data_AF-T1EFJ3-F1
#
_entry.id   AF-T1EFJ3-F1
#
_cell.length_a   1.000
_cell.length_b   1.000
_cell.length_c   1.000
_cell.angle_alpha   90.00
_cell.angle_beta   90.00
_cell.angle_gamma   90.00
#
_symmetry.space_group_name_H-M   'P 1'
#
loop_
_entity.id
_entity.type
_entity.pdbx_description
1 polymer ?
#
loop_
_entity_poly.entity_id
_entity_poly.type
_entity_poly.pdbx_seq_one_letter_code
_entity_poly.pdbx_strand_id
1 'polypeptide(L)'
;MKDVKNIDGGYWRRWMKSASDSPSSTKPNKKDRSSSSTADKTKKDVKQHRLSTLCQSSDKPLPLFVEKCISYIEEHGMSFEGIYRVPGNRAHVNYLIKRFHEDPSIDFVSMDLPANVIATALKSFFQNLLEPLVPEQFHPLISEAIGKEDRMDQMNEIRHIIGKLPPINQHVLKRIISHIHRISENQQENNMDPRNLSICWWPTLTRPTIGSLDLLQAISKPLELFVLTLIQHSHFFFPSPSPSL
;
A
#
# COMPACT_ATOMS: atom_id res chain seq x y z
N MET A 1 -33.26 19.54 -4.32
CA MET A 1 -32.12 20.28 -3.72
C MET A 1 -32.23 20.17 -2.20
N LYS A 2 -31.43 19.30 -1.58
CA LYS A 2 -31.24 19.28 -0.12
C LYS A 2 -29.75 19.05 0.17
N ASP A 3 -29.15 20.14 0.65
CA ASP A 3 -28.08 20.25 1.64
C ASP A 3 -26.91 19.27 1.58
N VAL A 4 -25.91 19.66 0.78
CA VAL A 4 -24.50 19.29 0.94
C VAL A 4 -23.92 20.13 2.09
N LYS A 5 -23.82 19.57 3.30
CA LYS A 5 -23.05 20.18 4.40
C LYS A 5 -22.20 19.16 5.15
N ASN A 6 -20.90 19.44 5.16
CA ASN A 6 -19.87 19.01 6.12
C ASN A 6 -19.66 17.51 6.32
N ILE A 7 -18.86 16.91 5.43
CA ILE A 7 -18.06 15.74 5.79
C ILE A 7 -16.77 16.29 6.40
N ASP A 8 -16.73 16.28 7.73
CA ASP A 8 -15.77 16.97 8.56
C ASP A 8 -14.32 16.48 8.33
N GLY A 9 -13.42 17.41 7.97
CA GLY A 9 -12.00 17.21 7.74
C GLY A 9 -11.19 16.87 9.00
N GLY A 10 -11.79 16.25 10.01
CA GLY A 10 -11.18 15.93 11.31
C GLY A 10 -10.39 14.62 11.33
N TYR A 11 -10.74 13.64 10.50
CA TYR A 11 -10.20 12.28 10.59
C TYR A 11 -8.75 12.18 10.11
N TRP A 12 -8.40 12.90 9.04
CA TRP A 12 -7.06 12.91 8.43
C TRP A 12 -6.03 13.76 9.19
N ARG A 13 -6.48 14.72 10.03
CA ARG A 13 -5.62 15.56 10.89
C ARG A 13 -4.80 14.73 11.89
N ARG A 14 -5.31 13.57 12.30
CA ARG A 14 -4.72 12.71 13.33
C ARG A 14 -3.68 11.71 12.80
N TRP A 15 -3.80 11.32 11.52
CA TRP A 15 -2.83 10.50 10.81
C TRP A 15 -1.47 11.21 10.65
N MET A 16 -1.47 12.51 10.37
CA MET A 16 -0.25 13.27 10.09
C MET A 16 0.67 13.49 11.31
N LYS A 17 0.09 13.64 12.51
CA LYS A 17 0.84 13.77 13.78
C LYS A 17 1.73 12.53 14.05
N SER A 18 1.41 11.42 13.39
CA SER A 18 2.16 10.18 13.48
C SER A 18 3.21 10.01 12.39
N ALA A 19 2.96 10.51 11.19
CA ALA A 19 3.91 10.43 10.06
C ALA A 19 5.06 11.44 10.21
N SER A 20 4.82 12.57 10.88
CA SER A 20 5.85 13.59 11.20
C SER A 20 6.89 13.11 12.23
N ASP A 21 6.49 12.19 13.12
CA ASP A 21 7.26 11.83 14.33
C ASP A 21 8.14 10.56 14.16
N SER A 22 8.28 10.02 12.94
CA SER A 22 9.14 8.85 12.69
C SER A 22 10.64 9.17 12.87
N PRO A 23 11.39 8.45 13.74
CA PRO A 23 12.81 8.74 14.01
C PRO A 23 13.66 8.68 12.75
N SER A 24 14.57 9.65 12.60
CA SER A 24 15.67 9.62 11.66
C SER A 24 16.63 8.47 11.99
N SER A 25 16.92 7.60 11.03
CA SER A 25 18.00 6.62 11.17
C SER A 25 19.36 7.31 10.95
N THR A 26 19.84 8.02 11.96
CA THR A 26 21.24 8.48 12.02
C THR A 26 21.97 7.52 12.94
N LYS A 27 22.93 6.75 12.39
CA LYS A 27 23.79 5.84 13.17
C LYS A 27 24.66 6.65 14.15
N PRO A 28 24.77 6.29 15.43
CA PRO A 28 25.84 6.78 16.29
C PRO A 28 26.95 5.73 16.47
N ASN A 29 28.17 6.26 16.54
CA ASN A 29 29.44 5.57 16.75
C ASN A 29 29.60 5.14 18.23
N LYS A 30 30.28 4.02 18.50
CA LYS A 30 30.50 3.45 19.85
C LYS A 30 31.57 4.23 20.64
N LYS A 31 31.31 4.54 21.94
CA LYS A 31 32.27 4.40 23.05
C LYS A 31 31.63 4.58 24.46
N ASP A 32 31.89 3.58 25.30
CA ASP A 32 32.11 3.48 26.76
C ASP A 32 31.18 4.07 27.87
N ARG A 33 30.74 3.11 28.73
CA ARG A 33 30.67 3.02 30.21
C ARG A 33 29.66 3.81 31.10
N SER A 34 28.79 3.02 31.73
CA SER A 34 28.27 2.98 33.14
C SER A 34 27.53 4.17 33.78
N SER A 35 26.23 3.99 34.08
CA SER A 35 25.60 3.85 35.42
C SER A 35 24.16 4.42 35.53
N SER A 36 23.31 3.60 36.15
CA SER A 36 21.99 3.80 36.80
C SER A 36 20.95 4.86 36.35
N SER A 37 19.75 4.30 36.10
CA SER A 37 18.43 4.67 36.67
C SER A 37 17.43 5.48 35.86
N THR A 38 16.17 5.14 36.15
CA THR A 38 14.87 5.72 35.79
C THR A 38 14.31 5.47 34.40
N ALA A 39 13.16 4.80 34.42
CA ALA A 39 12.29 4.54 33.30
C ALA A 39 11.75 5.83 32.70
N ASP A 40 11.62 5.86 31.37
CA ASP A 40 10.45 6.47 30.77
C ASP A 40 10.03 5.70 29.51
N LYS A 41 8.88 5.03 29.63
CA LYS A 41 8.19 4.35 28.52
C LYS A 41 7.18 5.35 27.96
N THR A 42 7.56 6.07 26.92
CA THR A 42 6.57 6.72 26.04
C THR A 42 6.68 6.13 24.64
N LYS A 43 6.11 4.93 24.45
CA LYS A 43 5.65 4.51 23.12
C LYS A 43 4.46 5.41 22.76
N LYS A 44 4.71 6.46 21.97
CA LYS A 44 3.64 7.27 21.37
C LYS A 44 2.87 6.39 20.38
N ASP A 45 1.62 6.07 20.72
CA ASP A 45 0.70 5.34 19.84
C ASP A 45 0.44 6.12 18.55
N VAL A 46 1.04 5.65 17.46
CA VAL A 46 0.63 5.93 16.09
C VAL A 46 -0.81 5.44 15.93
N LYS A 47 -1.82 6.32 16.01
CA LYS A 47 -3.22 5.94 15.81
C LYS A 47 -3.46 5.63 14.34
N GLN A 48 -3.32 4.36 13.98
CA GLN A 48 -3.63 3.85 12.64
C GLN A 48 -5.16 3.82 12.40
N HIS A 49 -5.60 3.89 11.14
CA HIS A 49 -7.02 4.00 10.77
C HIS A 49 -7.51 2.82 9.92
N ARG A 50 -8.79 2.44 10.10
CA ARG A 50 -9.44 1.40 9.29
C ARG A 50 -9.72 1.91 7.87
N LEU A 51 -9.43 1.09 6.87
CA LEU A 51 -9.66 1.41 5.46
C LEU A 51 -11.10 1.84 5.19
N SER A 52 -12.08 1.20 5.83
CA SER A 52 -13.50 1.52 5.70
C SER A 52 -13.86 2.95 6.07
N THR A 53 -13.11 3.57 6.97
CA THR A 53 -13.33 4.97 7.40
C THR A 53 -12.74 6.00 6.45
N LEU A 54 -11.97 5.55 5.45
CA LEU A 54 -11.21 6.39 4.53
C LEU A 54 -11.81 6.41 3.11
N CYS A 55 -12.83 5.59 2.85
CA CYS A 55 -13.57 5.56 1.59
C CYS A 55 -14.38 6.85 1.38
N GLN A 56 -14.61 7.23 0.12
CA GLN A 56 -15.33 8.46 -0.22
C GLN A 56 -16.84 8.32 0.05
N SER A 57 -17.42 7.19 -0.31
CA SER A 57 -18.82 6.83 -0.05
C SER A 57 -19.01 5.31 -0.17
N SER A 58 -20.21 4.81 0.13
CA SER A 58 -20.62 3.42 -0.14
C SER A 58 -20.42 3.00 -1.59
N ASP A 59 -20.61 3.97 -2.49
CA ASP A 59 -20.62 3.91 -3.95
C ASP A 59 -19.24 4.25 -4.55
N LYS A 60 -18.32 4.79 -3.73
CA LYS A 60 -16.92 5.04 -4.07
C LYS A 60 -15.99 4.46 -2.99
N PRO A 61 -15.72 3.14 -3.03
CA PRO A 61 -14.97 2.45 -1.99
C PRO A 61 -13.46 2.76 -2.00
N LEU A 62 -12.96 3.50 -2.99
CA LEU A 62 -11.55 3.87 -3.08
C LEU A 62 -11.28 5.18 -2.33
N PRO A 63 -10.32 5.25 -1.40
CA PRO A 63 -9.92 6.51 -0.78
C PRO A 63 -9.40 7.51 -1.82
N LEU A 64 -9.83 8.78 -1.71
CA LEU A 64 -9.50 9.83 -2.69
C LEU A 64 -7.99 10.01 -2.90
N PHE A 65 -7.20 9.92 -1.82
CA PHE A 65 -5.74 10.00 -1.90
C PHE A 65 -5.15 8.88 -2.77
N VAL A 66 -5.64 7.65 -2.59
CA VAL A 66 -5.22 6.48 -3.37
C VAL A 66 -5.59 6.67 -4.84
N GLU A 67 -6.82 7.14 -5.10
CA GLU A 67 -7.29 7.44 -6.45
C GLU A 67 -6.40 8.47 -7.16
N LYS A 68 -6.14 9.62 -6.52
CA LYS A 68 -5.29 10.68 -7.07
C LYS A 68 -3.85 10.22 -7.30
N CYS A 69 -3.27 9.51 -6.34
CA CYS A 69 -1.92 8.94 -6.50
C CYS A 69 -1.85 8.00 -7.70
N ILE A 70 -2.81 7.09 -7.83
CA ILE A 70 -2.81 6.12 -8.92
C ILE A 70 -3.01 6.84 -10.27
N SER A 71 -4.00 7.73 -10.38
CA SER A 71 -4.25 8.46 -11.63
C SER A 71 -3.02 9.24 -12.08
N TYR A 72 -2.36 9.95 -11.16
CA TYR A 72 -1.12 10.66 -11.48
C TYR A 72 -0.01 9.74 -12.00
N ILE A 73 0.19 8.59 -11.36
CA ILE A 73 1.24 7.64 -11.78
C ILE A 73 0.89 7.00 -13.13
N GLU A 74 -0.38 6.68 -13.37
CA GLU A 74 -0.86 6.14 -14.65
C GLU A 74 -0.73 7.16 -15.80
N GLU A 75 -0.83 8.46 -15.51
CA GLU A 75 -0.74 9.52 -16.52
C GLU A 75 0.69 10.04 -16.74
N HIS A 76 1.49 10.15 -15.68
CA HIS A 76 2.81 10.82 -15.73
C HIS A 76 3.98 9.96 -15.24
N GLY A 77 3.71 8.81 -14.63
CA GLY A 77 4.72 7.98 -13.97
C GLY A 77 5.04 6.65 -14.67
N MET A 78 4.35 6.32 -15.76
CA MET A 78 4.42 4.98 -16.39
C MET A 78 5.81 4.62 -16.92
N SER A 79 6.59 5.61 -17.37
CA SER A 79 7.94 5.44 -17.91
C SER A 79 9.04 5.78 -16.90
N PHE A 80 8.68 6.09 -15.64
CA PHE A 80 9.67 6.42 -14.62
C PHE A 80 10.49 5.18 -14.26
N GLU A 81 11.80 5.23 -14.51
CA GLU A 81 12.69 4.10 -14.26
C GLU A 81 12.68 3.68 -12.78
N GLY A 82 12.36 2.41 -12.53
CA GLY A 82 12.28 1.85 -11.20
C GLY A 82 11.12 2.39 -10.37
N ILE A 83 10.01 2.80 -10.98
CA ILE A 83 8.80 3.21 -10.25
C ILE A 83 8.41 2.18 -9.18
N TYR A 84 8.04 2.63 -7.98
CA TYR A 84 7.88 1.84 -6.75
C TYR A 84 9.15 1.21 -6.15
N ARG A 85 10.21 0.94 -6.91
CA ARG A 85 11.51 0.49 -6.39
C ARG A 85 12.33 1.65 -5.84
N VAL A 86 12.45 2.74 -6.60
CA VAL A 86 13.20 3.94 -6.23
C VAL A 86 12.39 4.75 -5.20
N PRO A 87 12.92 5.02 -3.99
CA PRO A 87 12.21 5.82 -3.00
C PRO A 87 12.18 7.30 -3.40
N GLY A 88 11.06 7.95 -3.12
CA GLY A 88 10.92 9.40 -3.23
C GLY A 88 11.54 10.14 -2.05
N ASN A 89 11.87 11.41 -2.25
CA ASN A 89 12.38 12.27 -1.18
C ASN A 89 11.33 12.41 -0.05
N ARG A 90 11.71 12.07 1.19
CA ARG A 90 10.81 12.09 2.37
C ARG A 90 10.21 13.48 2.64
N ALA A 91 10.95 14.56 2.42
CA ALA A 91 10.41 15.92 2.61
C ALA A 91 9.31 16.22 1.59
N HIS A 92 9.49 15.81 0.32
CA HIS A 92 8.48 15.96 -0.71
C HIS A 92 7.26 15.06 -0.48
N VAL A 93 7.45 13.84 0.02
CA VAL A 93 6.35 12.95 0.42
C VAL A 93 5.52 13.59 1.52
N ASN A 94 6.18 14.13 2.55
CA ASN A 94 5.50 14.82 3.65
C ASN A 94 4.80 16.09 3.19
N TYR A 95 5.41 16.84 2.26
CA TYR A 95 4.81 18.02 1.66
C TYR A 95 3.53 17.68 0.88
N LEU A 96 3.56 16.65 0.02
CA LEU A 96 2.39 16.14 -0.70
C LEU A 96 1.25 15.80 0.26
N ILE A 97 1.57 14.98 1.27
CA ILE A 97 0.64 14.53 2.30
C ILE A 97 0.02 15.72 3.04
N LYS A 98 0.85 16.69 3.44
CA LYS A 98 0.40 17.89 4.14
C LYS A 98 -0.53 18.73 3.26
N ARG A 99 -0.17 18.97 2.01
CA ARG A 99 -0.98 19.78 1.09
C ARG A 99 -2.32 19.12 0.76
N PHE A 100 -2.34 17.82 0.49
CA PHE A 100 -3.58 17.08 0.28
C PHE A 100 -4.49 17.12 1.51
N HIS A 101 -3.90 17.15 2.71
CA HIS A 101 -4.65 17.26 3.95
C HIS A 101 -5.27 18.66 4.15
N GLU A 102 -4.51 19.71 3.83
CA GLU A 102 -4.99 21.09 3.88
C GLU A 102 -6.11 21.32 2.84
N ASP A 103 -5.95 20.76 1.65
CA ASP A 103 -6.90 20.85 0.55
C ASP A 103 -6.94 19.54 -0.27
N PRO A 104 -7.96 18.68 -0.05
CA PRO A 104 -8.13 17.45 -0.83
C PRO A 104 -8.41 17.69 -2.31
N SER A 105 -8.77 18.91 -2.72
CA SER A 105 -9.00 19.27 -4.12
C SER A 105 -7.72 19.49 -4.91
N ILE A 106 -6.56 19.66 -4.24
CA ILE A 106 -5.26 19.94 -4.87
C ILE A 106 -4.95 19.01 -6.04
N ASP A 107 -4.56 19.61 -7.16
CA ASP A 107 -4.09 18.87 -8.32
C ASP A 107 -2.62 18.46 -8.15
N PHE A 108 -2.34 17.16 -8.24
CA PHE A 108 -0.97 16.64 -8.07
C PHE A 108 -0.04 17.07 -9.21
N VAL A 109 -0.57 17.34 -10.41
CA VAL A 109 0.22 17.86 -11.55
C VAL A 109 0.76 19.26 -11.22
N SER A 110 -0.08 20.12 -10.66
CA SER A 110 0.33 21.47 -10.22
C SER A 110 1.43 21.49 -9.15
N MET A 111 1.71 20.37 -8.49
CA MET A 111 2.71 20.29 -7.42
C MET A 111 4.14 20.08 -7.94
N ASP A 112 4.32 19.74 -9.23
CA ASP A 112 5.62 19.48 -9.85
C ASP A 112 6.49 18.49 -9.04
N LEU A 113 5.87 17.40 -8.58
CA LEU A 113 6.53 16.38 -7.79
C LEU A 113 6.92 15.17 -8.66
N PRO A 114 8.15 14.64 -8.52
CA PRO A 114 8.56 13.43 -9.23
C PRO A 114 7.65 12.23 -8.95
N ALA A 115 7.44 11.36 -9.95
CA ALA A 115 6.54 10.21 -9.83
C ALA A 115 6.90 9.25 -8.68
N ASN A 116 8.20 9.07 -8.38
CA ASN A 116 8.64 8.27 -7.23
C ASN A 116 8.22 8.84 -5.86
N VAL A 117 8.01 10.16 -5.76
CA VAL A 117 7.42 10.79 -4.55
C VAL A 117 5.97 10.36 -4.39
N ILE A 118 5.17 10.48 -5.45
CA ILE A 118 3.75 10.08 -5.43
C ILE A 118 3.62 8.58 -5.14
N ALA A 119 4.44 7.75 -5.79
CA ALA A 119 4.50 6.31 -5.57
C ALA A 119 4.88 5.93 -4.13
N THR A 120 5.85 6.65 -3.55
CA THR A 120 6.24 6.43 -2.15
C THR A 120 5.14 6.84 -1.18
N ALA A 121 4.45 7.95 -1.45
CA ALA A 121 3.33 8.39 -0.65
C ALA A 121 2.15 7.41 -0.72
N LEU A 122 1.88 6.85 -1.90
CA LEU A 122 0.88 5.80 -2.06
C LEU A 122 1.20 4.55 -1.23
N LYS A 123 2.45 4.06 -1.28
CA LYS A 123 2.87 2.93 -0.42
C LYS A 123 2.74 3.29 1.06
N SER A 124 3.11 4.52 1.43
CA SER A 124 2.99 5.02 2.80
C SER A 124 1.54 5.02 3.30
N PHE A 125 0.56 5.36 2.45
CA PHE A 125 -0.87 5.26 2.80
C PHE A 125 -1.23 3.86 3.29
N PHE A 126 -0.89 2.83 2.51
CA PHE A 126 -1.20 1.43 2.86
C PHE A 126 -0.46 0.98 4.13
N GLN A 127 0.82 1.36 4.28
CA GLN A 127 1.63 1.01 5.45
C GLN A 127 1.08 1.57 6.77
N ASN A 128 0.38 2.69 6.71
CA ASN A 128 -0.17 3.37 7.90
C ASN A 128 -1.64 3.01 8.22
N LEU A 129 -2.24 2.08 7.48
CA LEU A 129 -3.56 1.52 7.85
C LEU A 129 -3.48 0.75 9.18
N LEU A 130 -4.61 0.70 9.89
CA LEU A 130 -4.73 -0.05 11.16
C LEU A 130 -4.49 -1.53 10.96
N GLU A 131 -5.03 -2.07 9.88
CA GLU A 131 -4.86 -3.44 9.46
C GLU A 131 -4.31 -3.43 8.03
N PRO A 132 -3.48 -4.41 7.64
CA PRO A 132 -3.00 -4.49 6.26
C PRO A 132 -4.15 -4.72 5.30
N LEU A 133 -3.93 -4.34 4.02
CA LEU A 133 -4.95 -4.52 3.00
C LEU A 133 -5.34 -5.99 2.87
N VAL A 134 -4.34 -6.87 3.04
CA VAL A 134 -4.52 -8.31 3.24
C VAL A 134 -4.24 -8.59 4.72
N PRO A 135 -5.28 -8.80 5.56
CA PRO A 135 -5.10 -9.05 6.99
C PRO A 135 -4.28 -10.31 7.29
N GLU A 136 -3.53 -10.31 8.39
CA GLU A 136 -2.60 -11.40 8.72
C GLU A 136 -3.27 -12.77 8.88
N GLN A 137 -4.54 -12.80 9.27
CA GLN A 137 -5.34 -14.02 9.40
C GLN A 137 -5.46 -14.81 8.08
N PHE A 138 -5.21 -14.18 6.92
CA PHE A 138 -5.21 -14.83 5.62
C PHE A 138 -3.83 -15.39 5.22
N HIS A 139 -2.75 -15.04 5.92
CA HIS A 139 -1.40 -15.47 5.54
C HIS A 139 -1.22 -17.00 5.52
N PRO A 140 -1.74 -17.78 6.50
CA PRO A 140 -1.63 -19.24 6.44
C PRO A 140 -2.35 -19.85 5.24
N LEU A 141 -3.55 -19.34 4.92
CA LEU A 141 -4.34 -19.77 3.75
C LEU A 141 -3.60 -19.46 2.45
N ILE A 142 -2.98 -18.28 2.37
CA ILE A 142 -2.15 -17.90 1.23
C ILE A 142 -0.96 -18.86 1.08
N SER A 143 -0.27 -19.19 2.17
CA SER A 143 0.84 -20.14 2.14
C SER A 143 0.41 -21.53 1.65
N GLU A 144 -0.75 -22.01 2.10
CA GLU A 144 -1.30 -23.29 1.63
C GLU A 144 -1.66 -23.24 0.14
N ALA A 145 -2.30 -22.16 -0.31
CA ALA A 145 -2.69 -21.98 -1.71
C ALA A 145 -1.46 -21.96 -2.64
N ILE A 146 -0.40 -21.23 -2.25
CA ILE A 146 0.87 -21.19 -3.00
C ILE A 146 1.58 -22.54 -3.03
N GLY A 147 1.37 -23.40 -2.03
CA GLY A 147 1.95 -24.73 -1.95
C GLY A 147 1.25 -25.79 -2.81
N LYS A 148 0.14 -25.49 -3.48
CA LYS A 148 -0.54 -26.43 -4.38
C LYS A 148 0.32 -26.72 -5.61
N GLU A 149 0.41 -27.99 -6.01
CA GLU A 149 1.20 -28.42 -7.17
C GLU A 149 0.54 -28.01 -8.49
N ASP A 150 -0.78 -28.16 -8.59
CA ASP A 150 -1.53 -27.72 -9.76
C ASP A 150 -1.75 -26.20 -9.73
N ARG A 151 -1.39 -25.55 -10.84
CA ARG A 151 -1.45 -24.08 -10.97
C ARG A 151 -2.90 -23.57 -11.00
N MET A 152 -3.83 -24.31 -11.59
CA MET A 152 -5.22 -23.88 -11.67
C MET A 152 -5.88 -23.99 -10.29
N ASP A 153 -5.60 -25.04 -9.54
CA ASP A 153 -6.02 -25.21 -8.15
C ASP A 153 -5.44 -24.10 -7.26
N GLN A 154 -4.15 -23.80 -7.38
CA GLN A 154 -3.51 -22.65 -6.74
C GLN A 154 -4.28 -21.35 -7.03
N MET A 155 -4.55 -21.07 -8.30
CA MET A 155 -5.25 -19.84 -8.71
C MET A 155 -6.70 -19.80 -8.21
N ASN A 156 -7.41 -20.93 -8.21
CA ASN A 156 -8.76 -21.02 -7.68
C ASN A 156 -8.81 -20.79 -6.17
N GLU A 157 -7.86 -21.34 -5.40
CA GLU A 157 -7.79 -21.11 -3.95
C GLU A 157 -7.44 -19.66 -3.63
N ILE A 158 -6.52 -19.04 -4.37
CA ILE A 158 -6.23 -17.60 -4.26
C ILE A 158 -7.50 -16.76 -4.51
N ARG A 159 -8.28 -17.10 -5.55
CA ARG A 159 -9.56 -16.42 -5.83
C ARG A 159 -10.54 -16.58 -4.66
N HIS A 160 -10.62 -17.78 -4.08
CA HIS A 160 -11.48 -18.04 -2.92
C HIS A 160 -11.06 -17.21 -1.69
N ILE A 161 -9.76 -17.09 -1.43
CA ILE A 161 -9.21 -16.25 -0.36
C ILE A 161 -9.57 -14.77 -0.58
N ILE A 162 -9.41 -14.25 -1.81
CA ILE A 162 -9.80 -12.86 -2.14
C ILE A 162 -11.29 -12.66 -1.84
N GLY A 163 -12.16 -13.60 -2.22
CA GLY A 163 -13.60 -13.52 -1.97
C GLY A 163 -13.98 -13.47 -0.48
N LYS A 164 -13.11 -13.92 0.41
CA LYS A 164 -13.29 -13.85 1.88
C LYS A 164 -12.79 -12.54 2.51
N LEU A 165 -12.05 -11.71 1.78
CA LEU A 165 -11.61 -10.42 2.30
C LEU A 165 -12.82 -9.50 2.56
N PRO A 166 -12.72 -8.50 3.44
CA PRO A 166 -13.77 -7.49 3.56
C PRO A 166 -14.06 -6.81 2.21
N PRO A 167 -15.32 -6.50 1.86
CA PRO A 167 -15.69 -5.99 0.53
C PRO A 167 -14.90 -4.75 0.08
N ILE A 168 -14.58 -3.87 1.02
CA ILE A 168 -13.76 -2.67 0.76
C ILE A 168 -12.31 -3.06 0.44
N ASN A 169 -11.74 -4.02 1.18
CA ASN A 169 -10.40 -4.54 0.92
C ASN A 169 -10.34 -5.20 -0.46
N GLN A 170 -11.36 -5.96 -0.85
CA GLN A 170 -11.45 -6.55 -2.19
C GLN A 170 -11.41 -5.48 -3.29
N HIS A 171 -12.23 -4.43 -3.16
CA HIS A 171 -12.28 -3.33 -4.12
C HIS A 171 -10.94 -2.59 -4.24
N VAL A 172 -10.32 -2.25 -3.10
CA VAL A 172 -9.05 -1.55 -3.08
C VAL A 172 -7.92 -2.45 -3.58
N LEU A 173 -7.93 -3.75 -3.24
CA LEU A 173 -6.99 -4.74 -3.75
C LEU A 173 -7.10 -4.88 -5.27
N LYS A 174 -8.32 -4.98 -5.81
CA LYS A 174 -8.56 -4.96 -7.26
C LYS A 174 -7.92 -3.73 -7.89
N ARG A 175 -8.22 -2.52 -7.40
CA ARG A 175 -7.70 -1.29 -7.99
C ARG A 175 -6.17 -1.22 -7.98
N ILE A 176 -5.54 -1.59 -6.85
CA ILE A 176 -4.09 -1.50 -6.73
C ILE A 176 -3.38 -2.58 -7.55
N ILE A 177 -3.89 -3.81 -7.59
CA ILE A 177 -3.30 -4.88 -8.43
C ILE A 177 -3.47 -4.55 -9.90
N SER A 178 -4.64 -4.07 -10.34
CA SER A 178 -4.82 -3.64 -11.74
C SER A 178 -3.88 -2.51 -12.13
N HIS A 179 -3.63 -1.56 -11.22
CA HIS A 179 -2.65 -0.49 -11.42
C HIS A 179 -1.22 -1.04 -11.57
N ILE A 180 -0.79 -1.90 -10.65
CA ILE A 180 0.56 -2.48 -10.66
C ILE A 180 0.76 -3.36 -11.91
N HIS A 181 -0.27 -4.09 -12.32
CA HIS A 181 -0.28 -4.86 -13.57
C HIS A 181 0.00 -3.96 -14.78
N ARG A 182 -0.71 -2.83 -14.91
CA ARG A 182 -0.48 -1.87 -16.01
C ARG A 182 0.96 -1.33 -16.02
N ILE A 183 1.54 -1.04 -14.86
CA ILE A 183 2.96 -0.64 -14.80
C ILE A 183 3.87 -1.75 -15.32
N SER A 184 3.58 -3.00 -14.96
CA SER A 184 4.37 -4.15 -15.41
C SER A 184 4.30 -4.39 -16.92
N GLU A 185 3.23 -3.95 -17.58
CA GLU A 185 3.12 -3.98 -19.04
C GLU A 185 4.10 -3.00 -19.70
N ASN A 186 4.47 -1.91 -19.02
CA ASN A 186 5.45 -0.93 -19.50
C ASN A 186 6.90 -1.21 -19.03
N GLN A 187 7.20 -2.45 -18.65
CA GLN A 187 8.51 -2.84 -18.08
C GLN A 187 9.72 -2.55 -18.97
N GLN A 188 9.55 -2.40 -20.29
CA GLN A 188 10.64 -2.06 -21.21
C GLN A 188 11.15 -0.62 -21.03
N GLU A 189 10.29 0.28 -20.54
CA GLU A 189 10.68 1.67 -20.28
C GLU A 189 11.00 1.89 -18.80
N ASN A 190 10.18 1.34 -17.91
CA ASN A 190 10.32 1.60 -16.47
C ASN A 190 11.20 0.57 -15.73
N ASN A 191 11.67 -0.49 -16.38
CA ASN A 191 12.51 -1.55 -15.79
C ASN A 191 11.86 -2.30 -14.60
N MET A 192 10.53 -2.34 -14.52
CA MET A 192 9.77 -2.97 -13.44
C MET A 192 8.86 -4.09 -13.95
N ASP A 193 9.40 -5.30 -14.03
CA ASP A 193 8.64 -6.52 -14.32
C ASP A 193 7.69 -6.92 -13.15
N PRO A 194 6.77 -7.88 -13.34
CA PRO A 194 5.87 -8.34 -12.29
C PRO A 194 6.57 -8.82 -11.00
N ARG A 195 7.78 -9.40 -11.10
CA ARG A 195 8.55 -9.89 -9.94
C ARG A 195 9.17 -8.74 -9.15
N ASN A 196 9.75 -7.76 -9.83
CA ASN A 196 10.28 -6.55 -9.21
C ASN A 196 9.18 -5.79 -8.47
N LEU A 197 8.00 -5.69 -9.09
CA LEU A 197 6.83 -5.06 -8.48
C LEU A 197 6.29 -5.85 -7.29
N SER A 198 6.24 -7.19 -7.37
CA SER A 198 5.78 -8.01 -6.24
C SER A 198 6.68 -7.85 -5.02
N ILE A 199 8.00 -7.81 -5.20
CA ILE A 199 8.99 -7.55 -4.14
C ILE A 199 8.74 -6.19 -3.49
N CYS A 200 8.42 -5.16 -4.28
CA CYS A 200 8.16 -3.81 -3.76
C CYS A 200 6.84 -3.71 -2.98
N TRP A 201 5.84 -4.51 -3.35
CA TRP A 201 4.47 -4.35 -2.88
C TRP A 201 4.04 -5.34 -1.81
N TRP A 202 4.55 -6.58 -1.80
CA TRP A 202 4.13 -7.57 -0.81
C TRP A 202 4.28 -7.07 0.63
N PRO A 203 5.39 -6.43 1.07
CA PRO A 203 5.52 -5.99 2.46
C PRO A 203 4.50 -4.91 2.81
N THR A 204 4.13 -4.09 1.83
CA THR A 204 3.19 -2.97 2.00
C THR A 204 1.74 -3.47 2.14
N LEU A 205 1.37 -4.51 1.37
CA LEU A 205 0.01 -5.03 1.32
C LEU A 205 -0.33 -5.98 2.46
N THR A 206 0.64 -6.77 2.95
CA THR A 206 0.42 -7.88 3.89
C THR A 206 0.96 -7.60 5.30
N ARG A 207 2.03 -6.80 5.43
CA ARG A 207 2.70 -6.44 6.70
C ARG A 207 2.75 -7.60 7.72
N PRO A 208 3.44 -8.72 7.45
CA PRO A 208 3.48 -9.83 8.39
C PRO A 208 4.22 -9.44 9.68
N THR A 209 3.64 -9.78 10.83
CA THR A 209 4.29 -9.68 12.13
C THR A 209 5.49 -10.62 12.21
N ILE A 210 6.65 -10.07 12.54
CA ILE A 210 7.93 -10.78 12.54
C ILE A 210 8.21 -11.28 13.95
N GLY A 211 8.14 -12.61 14.15
CA GLY A 211 8.49 -13.25 15.42
C GLY A 211 9.96 -13.74 15.49
N SER A 212 10.50 -14.21 14.36
CA SER A 212 11.90 -14.66 14.20
C SER A 212 12.33 -14.55 12.73
N LEU A 213 13.64 -14.63 12.46
CA LEU A 213 14.17 -14.59 11.09
C LEU A 213 13.73 -15.80 10.25
N ASP A 214 13.63 -16.99 10.84
CA ASP A 214 13.22 -18.21 10.13
C ASP A 214 11.74 -18.14 9.73
N LEU A 215 10.89 -17.65 10.64
CA LEU A 215 9.47 -17.41 10.36
C LEU A 215 9.30 -16.32 9.29
N LEU A 216 10.16 -15.30 9.30
CA LEU A 216 10.15 -14.26 8.29
C LEU A 216 10.40 -14.85 6.90
N GLN A 217 11.40 -15.73 6.75
CA GLN A 217 11.70 -16.35 5.45
C GLN A 217 10.57 -17.26 4.99
N ALA A 218 10.03 -18.09 5.88
CA ALA A 218 8.94 -19.01 5.58
C ALA A 218 7.64 -18.29 5.17
N ILE A 219 7.35 -17.13 5.74
CA ILE A 219 6.13 -16.35 5.46
C ILE A 219 6.33 -15.39 4.28
N SER A 220 7.52 -14.80 4.12
CA SER A 220 7.75 -13.78 3.08
C SER A 220 7.62 -14.35 1.67
N LYS A 221 8.14 -15.56 1.42
CA LYS A 221 8.15 -16.11 0.06
C LYS A 221 6.75 -16.42 -0.47
N PRO A 222 5.85 -17.09 0.28
CA PRO A 222 4.48 -17.27 -0.16
C PRO A 222 3.74 -15.95 -0.37
N LEU A 223 3.94 -14.94 0.49
CA LEU A 223 3.30 -13.63 0.33
C LEU A 223 3.81 -12.87 -0.90
N GLU A 224 5.12 -12.94 -1.20
CA GLU A 224 5.69 -12.41 -2.45
C GLU A 224 5.07 -13.10 -3.68
N LEU A 225 4.98 -14.44 -3.66
CA LEU A 225 4.41 -15.23 -4.75
C LEU A 225 2.91 -14.99 -4.93
N PHE A 226 2.18 -14.77 -3.84
CA PHE A 226 0.79 -14.35 -3.89
C PHE A 226 0.63 -13.03 -4.65
N VAL A 227 1.35 -11.98 -4.25
CA VAL A 227 1.29 -10.69 -4.95
C VAL A 227 1.77 -10.81 -6.41
N LEU A 228 2.82 -11.59 -6.67
CA LEU A 228 3.27 -11.88 -8.03
C LEU A 228 2.17 -12.53 -8.88
N THR A 229 1.49 -13.53 -8.34
CA THR A 229 0.42 -14.25 -9.03
C THR A 229 -0.75 -13.33 -9.33
N LEU A 230 -1.12 -12.44 -8.39
CA LEU A 230 -2.14 -11.41 -8.62
C LEU A 230 -1.75 -10.45 -9.74
N ILE A 231 -0.49 -9.99 -9.78
CA ILE A 231 -0.01 -9.08 -10.83
C ILE A 231 0.01 -9.79 -12.20
N GLN A 232 0.55 -11.00 -12.27
CA GLN A 232 0.68 -11.76 -13.53
C GLN A 232 -0.68 -12.16 -14.11
N HIS A 233 -1.65 -12.49 -13.26
CA HIS A 233 -2.97 -12.98 -13.67
C HIS A 233 -4.09 -12.01 -13.27
N SER A 234 -3.81 -10.71 -13.33
CA SER A 234 -4.75 -9.66 -12.93
C SER A 234 -6.13 -9.83 -13.55
N HIS A 235 -6.21 -10.14 -14.85
CA HIS A 235 -7.49 -10.38 -15.55
C HIS A 235 -8.28 -11.59 -15.02
N PHE A 236 -7.59 -12.65 -14.56
CA PHE A 236 -8.26 -13.83 -13.99
C PHE A 236 -8.90 -13.52 -12.63
N PHE A 237 -8.23 -12.75 -11.79
CA PHE A 237 -8.72 -12.39 -10.46
C PHE A 237 -9.68 -11.20 -10.50
N PHE A 238 -9.45 -10.25 -11.41
CA PHE A 238 -10.10 -8.96 -11.46
C PHE A 238 -10.51 -8.60 -12.89
N PRO A 239 -11.47 -9.32 -13.50
CA PRO A 239 -11.93 -9.02 -14.83
C PRO A 239 -12.45 -7.58 -14.90
N SER A 240 -12.12 -6.88 -15.99
CA SER A 240 -12.79 -5.63 -16.34
C SER A 240 -14.27 -5.90 -16.52
N PRO A 241 -15.17 -4.99 -16.12
CA PRO A 241 -16.57 -5.13 -16.49
C PRO A 241 -16.64 -5.22 -18.02
N SER A 242 -17.28 -6.28 -18.52
CA SER A 242 -17.61 -6.41 -19.94
C SER A 242 -18.35 -5.13 -20.36
N PRO A 243 -18.00 -4.49 -21.48
CA PRO A 243 -18.84 -3.42 -22.02
C PRO A 243 -20.23 -4.03 -22.21
N SER A 244 -21.24 -3.46 -21.56
CA SER A 244 -22.63 -3.80 -21.81
C SER A 244 -22.88 -3.65 -23.31
N LEU A 245 -23.23 -4.75 -23.98
CA LEU A 245 -23.72 -4.75 -25.36
C LEU A 245 -25.06 -4.01 -25.45
#